data_AF-A0A1S4BF77-F1
#
_entry.id   AF-A0A1S4BF77-F1
#
_cell.length_a   1.000
_cell.length_b   1.000
_cell.length_c   1.000
_cell.angle_alpha   90.00
_cell.angle_beta   90.00
_cell.angle_gamma   90.00
#
_symmetry.space_group_name_H-M   'P 1'
#
loop_
_entity.id
_entity.type
_entity.pdbx_description
1 polymer ?
#
loop_
_entity_poly.entity_id
_entity_poly.type
_entity_poly.pdbx_seq_one_letter_code
_entity_poly.pdbx_strand_id
1 'polypeptide(L)'
;MVPDHSFLKELSSCSVSKLPEGFYDRVEEGSIKLIKNKAENFGSSKEGILLEGQAEPIKSNLVILATGFNGIDKLKHIFESPKFQEFLADSDEYSALLLYRECIHPRIPQLAIIGYSESVSNLYTSEIKCRWLAELLDEKFKVPNIKIMEKDIAEILIYEQLQEIMHRCVAYLVQ
;
A
#
# COMPACT_ATOMS: atom_id res chain seq x y z
N MET A 1 -23.53 8.24 -4.82
CA MET A 1 -22.29 8.39 -5.62
C MET A 1 -22.17 7.16 -6.49
N VAL A 2 -22.02 7.33 -7.80
CA VAL A 2 -21.70 6.25 -8.74
C VAL A 2 -20.24 6.47 -9.14
N PRO A 3 -19.34 5.48 -9.02
CA PRO A 3 -17.97 5.62 -9.48
C PRO A 3 -17.91 5.94 -10.98
N ASP A 4 -16.94 6.76 -11.39
CA ASP A 4 -16.71 7.10 -12.81
C ASP A 4 -16.00 5.95 -13.57
N HIS A 5 -15.92 4.76 -12.97
CA HIS A 5 -15.23 3.60 -13.50
C HIS A 5 -16.03 2.30 -13.26
N SER A 6 -15.74 1.27 -14.05
CA SER A 6 -16.49 0.01 -13.99
C SER A 6 -16.03 -0.90 -12.85
N PHE A 7 -16.95 -1.74 -12.35
CA PHE A 7 -16.66 -2.77 -11.34
C PHE A 7 -15.55 -3.74 -11.77
N LEU A 8 -15.53 -4.12 -13.05
CA LEU A 8 -14.46 -4.96 -13.62
C LEU A 8 -13.09 -4.28 -13.55
N LYS A 9 -13.06 -2.95 -13.66
CA LYS A 9 -11.81 -2.19 -13.51
C LYS A 9 -11.32 -2.23 -12.07
N GLU A 10 -12.19 -2.07 -11.06
CA GLU A 10 -11.80 -2.19 -9.64
C GLU A 10 -11.35 -3.60 -9.26
N LEU A 11 -12.08 -4.63 -9.74
CA LEU A 11 -11.72 -6.03 -9.50
C LEU A 11 -10.36 -6.37 -10.09
N SER A 12 -10.13 -5.96 -11.34
CA SER A 12 -8.87 -6.26 -12.02
C SER A 12 -7.69 -5.46 -11.47
N SER A 13 -7.91 -4.25 -10.94
CA SER A 13 -6.87 -3.47 -10.24
C SER A 13 -6.68 -3.85 -8.77
N CYS A 14 -7.34 -4.91 -8.29
CA CYS A 14 -7.35 -5.31 -6.87
C CYS A 14 -7.72 -4.16 -5.90
N SER A 15 -8.48 -3.16 -6.38
CA SER A 15 -8.89 -2.00 -5.59
C SER A 15 -10.25 -2.19 -4.91
N VAL A 16 -10.80 -3.41 -4.97
CA VAL A 16 -12.08 -3.75 -4.35
C VAL A 16 -11.94 -3.72 -2.83
N SER A 17 -12.67 -2.79 -2.22
CA SER A 17 -12.71 -2.62 -0.78
C SER A 17 -13.92 -3.36 -0.20
N LYS A 18 -13.73 -3.99 0.96
CA LYS A 18 -14.85 -4.55 1.74
C LYS A 18 -15.43 -3.45 2.62
N LEU A 19 -16.73 -3.18 2.44
CA LEU A 19 -17.46 -2.25 3.31
C LEU A 19 -18.05 -2.99 4.53
N PRO A 20 -18.21 -2.30 5.67
CA PRO A 20 -18.95 -2.84 6.81
C PRO A 20 -20.42 -3.12 6.44
N GLU A 21 -21.03 -4.07 7.14
CA GLU A 21 -22.44 -4.40 6.99
C GLU A 21 -23.34 -3.20 7.29
N GLY A 22 -24.33 -2.96 6.42
CA GLY A 22 -25.25 -1.83 6.51
C GLY A 22 -24.60 -0.46 6.26
N PHE A 23 -23.47 -0.40 5.56
CA PHE A 23 -22.85 0.88 5.19
C PHE A 23 -23.81 1.74 4.35
N TYR A 24 -24.39 1.17 3.28
CA TYR A 24 -25.28 1.91 2.38
C TYR A 24 -26.60 2.30 3.05
N ASP A 25 -27.19 1.42 3.87
CA ASP A 25 -28.39 1.73 4.66
C ASP A 25 -28.18 2.98 5.52
N ARG A 26 -27.03 3.09 6.19
CA ARG A 26 -26.68 4.27 6.99
C ARG A 26 -26.43 5.53 6.15
N VAL A 27 -26.02 5.38 4.89
CA VAL A 27 -25.92 6.50 3.94
C VAL A 27 -27.32 6.95 3.53
N GLU A 28 -28.22 6.02 3.23
CA GLU A 28 -29.62 6.31 2.86
C GLU A 28 -30.41 6.95 4.01
N GLU A 29 -30.22 6.47 5.24
CA GLU A 29 -30.80 7.02 6.47
C GLU A 29 -30.19 8.39 6.86
N GLY A 30 -29.07 8.79 6.25
CA GLY A 30 -28.39 10.05 6.51
C GLY A 30 -27.48 10.06 7.75
N SER A 31 -27.29 8.90 8.39
CA SER A 31 -26.35 8.68 9.50
C SER A 31 -24.89 8.79 9.06
N ILE A 32 -24.59 8.44 7.81
CA ILE A 32 -23.29 8.66 7.15
C ILE A 32 -23.49 9.66 6.01
N LYS A 33 -22.80 10.81 6.09
CA LYS A 33 -22.80 11.81 5.01
C LYS A 33 -21.48 11.73 4.26
N LEU A 34 -21.55 11.29 3.00
CA LEU A 34 -20.38 11.21 2.12
C LEU A 34 -20.11 12.59 1.52
N ILE A 35 -18.91 13.12 1.78
CA ILE A 35 -18.46 14.40 1.24
C ILE A 35 -17.18 14.15 0.45
N LYS A 36 -17.24 14.32 -0.87
CA LYS A 36 -16.05 14.26 -1.73
C LYS A 36 -15.42 15.65 -1.78
N ASN A 37 -14.35 15.86 -1.04
CA ASN A 37 -13.53 17.06 -1.22
C ASN A 37 -12.70 16.89 -2.50
N LYS A 38 -12.69 17.92 -3.36
CA LYS A 38 -11.84 17.96 -4.56
C LYS A 38 -10.52 18.69 -4.31
N ALA A 39 -10.43 19.44 -3.22
CA ALA A 39 -9.22 20.12 -2.82
C ALA A 39 -8.32 19.19 -1.99
N GLU A 40 -7.01 19.40 -2.10
CA GLU A 40 -5.99 18.58 -1.43
C GLU A 40 -5.84 18.93 0.05
N ASN A 41 -6.34 20.11 0.48
CA ASN A 41 -6.18 20.60 1.83
C ASN A 41 -7.53 20.83 2.54
N PHE A 42 -7.48 20.75 3.87
CA PHE A 42 -8.55 21.18 4.76
C PHE A 42 -7.95 21.87 5.99
N GLY A 43 -8.67 22.84 6.52
CA GLY A 43 -8.31 23.55 7.75
C GLY A 43 -9.12 23.07 8.94
N SER A 44 -8.65 23.40 10.14
CA SER A 44 -9.42 23.26 11.37
C SER A 44 -10.02 24.61 11.79
N SER A 45 -11.27 24.61 12.23
CA SER A 45 -11.90 25.74 12.92
C SER A 45 -12.32 25.33 14.33
N LYS A 46 -12.74 26.29 15.17
CA LYS A 46 -13.30 25.99 16.49
C LYS A 46 -14.59 25.15 16.43
N GLU A 47 -15.25 25.15 15.27
CA GLU A 47 -16.55 24.52 15.07
C GLU A 47 -16.43 23.18 14.33
N GLY A 48 -15.28 22.88 13.73
CA GLY A 48 -15.00 21.60 13.07
C GLY A 48 -13.97 21.71 11.95
N ILE A 49 -14.26 21.07 10.81
CA ILE A 49 -13.36 21.00 9.65
C ILE A 49 -13.81 21.95 8.55
N LEU A 50 -12.92 22.83 8.09
CA LEU A 50 -13.16 23.72 6.96
C LEU A 50 -12.55 23.10 5.70
N LEU A 51 -13.39 22.69 4.76
CA LEU A 51 -12.90 22.21 3.46
C LEU A 51 -12.58 23.41 2.56
N GLU A 52 -11.47 23.33 1.84
CA GLU A 52 -11.08 24.37 0.90
C GLU A 52 -12.15 24.54 -0.21
N GLY A 53 -12.59 25.78 -0.42
CA GLY A 53 -13.70 26.10 -1.33
C GLY A 53 -15.10 26.05 -0.70
N GLN A 54 -15.24 25.64 0.57
CA GLN A 54 -16.49 25.78 1.34
C GLN A 54 -16.41 26.99 2.28
N ALA A 55 -17.49 27.78 2.34
CA ALA A 55 -17.57 28.94 3.23
C ALA A 55 -17.82 28.54 4.69
N GLU A 56 -18.56 27.45 4.90
CA GLU A 56 -18.99 27.00 6.23
C GLU A 56 -18.25 25.73 6.66
N PRO A 57 -17.83 25.63 7.94
CA PRO A 57 -17.18 24.43 8.45
C PRO A 57 -18.17 23.28 8.62
N ILE A 58 -17.70 22.06 8.38
CA ILE A 58 -18.38 20.84 8.78
C ILE A 58 -18.29 20.73 10.29
N LYS A 59 -19.44 20.92 10.96
CA LYS A 59 -19.54 20.84 12.42
C LYS A 59 -19.18 19.45 12.92
N SER A 60 -18.16 19.36 13.74
CA SER A 60 -17.60 18.08 14.22
C SER A 60 -17.12 18.20 15.66
N ASN A 61 -17.53 17.27 16.51
CA ASN A 61 -17.02 17.16 17.88
C ASN A 61 -15.74 16.30 17.98
N LEU A 62 -15.56 15.37 17.03
CA LEU A 62 -14.42 14.47 16.92
C LEU A 62 -14.06 14.32 15.44
N VAL A 63 -12.76 14.30 15.16
CA VAL A 63 -12.23 14.06 13.81
C VAL A 63 -11.29 12.86 13.89
N ILE A 64 -11.53 11.86 13.06
CA ILE A 64 -10.70 10.65 12.94
C ILE A 64 -10.03 10.69 11.57
N LEU A 65 -8.69 10.79 11.56
CA LEU A 65 -7.89 10.77 10.33
C LEU A 65 -7.58 9.33 9.93
N ALA A 66 -8.42 8.74 9.08
CA ALA A 66 -8.22 7.41 8.53
C ALA A 66 -7.35 7.43 7.25
N THR A 67 -6.20 8.12 7.28
CA THR A 67 -5.34 8.39 6.12
C THR A 67 -4.30 7.30 5.81
N GLY A 68 -4.44 6.12 6.42
CA GLY A 68 -3.50 5.00 6.25
C GLY A 68 -2.23 5.12 7.10
N PHE A 69 -1.20 4.37 6.72
CA PHE A 69 0.08 4.29 7.43
C PHE A 69 1.27 4.38 6.47
N ASN A 70 2.36 5.01 6.92
CA ASN A 70 3.64 4.99 6.20
C ASN A 70 4.52 3.84 6.73
N GLY A 71 4.41 2.67 6.09
CA GLY A 71 5.13 1.46 6.51
C GLY A 71 6.64 1.53 6.29
N ILE A 72 7.07 2.13 5.19
CA ILE A 72 8.49 2.29 4.83
C ILE A 72 9.22 3.13 5.88
N ASP A 73 8.66 4.29 6.24
CA ASP A 73 9.31 5.17 7.22
C ASP A 73 9.37 4.52 8.60
N LYS A 74 8.33 3.77 8.99
CA LYS A 74 8.39 2.97 10.21
C LYS A 74 9.53 1.94 10.18
N LEU A 75 9.70 1.22 9.07
CA LEU A 75 10.78 0.24 8.91
C LEU A 75 12.16 0.89 8.92
N LYS A 76 12.33 2.05 8.27
CA LYS A 76 13.59 2.82 8.32
C LYS A 76 14.00 3.08 9.77
N HIS A 77 13.09 3.58 10.59
CA HIS A 77 13.37 3.94 11.97
C HIS A 77 13.62 2.75 12.93
N ILE A 78 13.45 1.50 12.49
CA ILE A 78 13.87 0.32 13.26
C ILE A 78 15.40 0.20 13.27
N PHE A 79 16.07 0.62 12.19
CA PHE A 79 17.52 0.51 12.07
C PHE A 79 18.22 1.68 12.74
N GLU A 80 19.19 1.39 13.61
CA GLU A 80 20.09 2.43 14.15
C GLU A 80 21.12 2.90 13.12
N SER A 81 21.47 2.05 12.15
CA SER A 81 22.48 2.36 11.14
C SER A 81 21.93 3.28 10.05
N PRO A 82 22.50 4.49 9.86
CA PRO A 82 22.07 5.40 8.78
C PRO A 82 22.18 4.76 7.40
N LYS A 83 23.21 3.93 7.19
CA LYS A 83 23.40 3.19 5.93
C LYS A 83 22.26 2.22 5.61
N PHE A 84 21.70 1.56 6.63
CA PHE A 84 20.55 0.67 6.42
C PHE A 84 19.25 1.45 6.26
N GLN A 85 19.13 2.62 6.90
CA GLN A 85 18.03 3.55 6.63
C GLN A 85 18.05 4.04 5.18
N GLU A 86 19.22 4.41 4.66
CA GLU A 86 19.43 4.85 3.27
C GLU A 86 19.01 3.75 2.27
N PHE A 87 19.37 2.50 2.52
CA PHE A 87 18.95 1.37 1.67
C PHE A 87 17.42 1.20 1.55
N LEU A 88 16.67 1.67 2.54
CA LEU A 88 15.21 1.68 2.53
C LEU A 88 14.62 3.03 2.06
N ALA A 89 15.46 4.05 1.84
CA ALA A 89 15.08 5.39 1.42
C ALA A 89 15.13 5.60 -0.10
N ASP A 90 15.92 4.79 -0.82
CA ASP A 90 16.08 4.86 -2.28
C ASP A 90 14.86 4.32 -3.09
N SER A 91 13.70 4.09 -2.45
CA SER A 91 12.47 3.84 -3.18
C SER A 91 11.86 5.16 -3.62
N ASP A 92 11.99 5.51 -4.91
CA ASP A 92 11.21 6.60 -5.54
C ASP A 92 9.70 6.45 -5.26
N GLU A 93 8.92 7.50 -5.51
CA GLU A 93 7.47 7.66 -5.20
C GLU A 93 6.55 6.45 -5.52
N TYR A 94 7.02 5.50 -6.33
CA TYR A 94 6.35 4.22 -6.63
C TYR A 94 6.67 3.08 -5.63
N SER A 95 7.24 3.39 -4.47
CA SER A 95 6.94 2.85 -3.12
C SER A 95 6.86 1.32 -2.88
N ALA A 96 7.58 0.49 -3.63
CA ALA A 96 7.81 -0.90 -3.23
C ALA A 96 9.16 -1.04 -2.51
N LEU A 97 9.18 -1.63 -1.32
CA LEU A 97 10.45 -2.04 -0.70
C LEU A 97 11.11 -3.12 -1.57
N LEU A 98 12.38 -2.90 -1.91
CA LEU A 98 13.16 -3.78 -2.77
C LEU A 98 13.58 -5.04 -2.02
N LEU A 99 12.66 -6.00 -1.92
CA LEU A 99 12.87 -7.26 -1.21
C LEU A 99 12.93 -8.44 -2.19
N TYR A 100 14.07 -9.13 -2.20
CA TYR A 100 14.21 -10.39 -2.90
C TYR A 100 13.23 -11.41 -2.33
N ARG A 101 12.41 -12.01 -3.20
CA ARG A 101 11.30 -12.90 -2.82
C ARG A 101 10.35 -12.29 -1.78
N GLU A 102 10.22 -10.96 -1.76
CA GLU A 102 9.44 -10.21 -0.78
C GLU A 102 9.83 -10.51 0.69
N CYS A 103 11.09 -10.90 0.92
CA CYS A 103 11.61 -11.29 2.23
C CYS A 103 12.96 -10.65 2.57
N ILE A 104 13.93 -10.64 1.65
CA ILE A 104 15.33 -10.31 1.99
C ILE A 104 15.76 -9.04 1.28
N HIS A 105 16.32 -8.10 2.03
CA HIS A 105 16.95 -6.93 1.42
C HIS A 105 18.36 -7.32 0.92
N PRO A 106 18.68 -7.19 -0.38
CA PRO A 106 19.94 -7.69 -0.94
C PRO A 106 21.21 -7.16 -0.25
N ARG A 107 21.16 -5.92 0.25
CA ARG A 107 22.31 -5.22 0.84
C ARG A 107 22.35 -5.18 2.36
N ILE A 108 21.32 -5.69 3.05
CA ILE A 108 21.31 -5.75 4.52
C ILE A 108 21.56 -7.21 4.92
N PRO A 109 22.74 -7.54 5.46
CA PRO A 109 23.07 -8.92 5.79
C PRO A 109 22.26 -9.41 7.00
N GLN A 110 21.95 -10.72 7.01
CA GLN A 110 21.31 -11.42 8.14
C GLN A 110 19.96 -10.81 8.58
N LEU A 111 19.20 -10.27 7.63
CA LEU A 111 17.89 -9.71 7.86
C LEU A 111 16.87 -10.30 6.86
N ALA A 112 15.72 -10.70 7.39
CA ALA A 112 14.52 -10.94 6.61
C ALA A 112 13.36 -10.12 7.19
N ILE A 113 12.56 -9.54 6.30
CA ILE A 113 11.35 -8.77 6.61
C ILE A 113 10.17 -9.57 6.07
N ILE A 114 9.30 -10.06 6.96
CA ILE A 114 8.10 -10.81 6.61
C ILE A 114 6.87 -10.04 7.08
N GLY A 115 5.83 -10.02 6.24
CA GLY A 115 4.57 -9.33 6.55
C GLY A 115 4.53 -7.85 6.17
N TYR A 116 5.55 -7.35 5.47
CA TYR A 116 5.50 -6.01 4.88
C TYR A 116 4.66 -5.99 3.59
N SER A 117 4.91 -6.93 2.66
CA SER A 117 4.13 -7.03 1.43
C SER A 117 2.71 -7.48 1.74
N GLU A 118 1.74 -6.72 1.27
CA GLU A 118 0.31 -6.97 1.47
C GLU A 118 -0.29 -7.85 0.36
N SER A 119 -1.24 -8.67 0.76
CA SER A 119 -2.01 -9.58 -0.06
C SER A 119 -3.38 -9.80 0.59
N VAL A 120 -4.37 -10.18 -0.22
CA VAL A 120 -5.66 -10.70 0.25
C VAL A 120 -5.55 -11.93 1.16
N SER A 121 -4.35 -12.53 1.25
CA SER A 121 -4.07 -13.78 1.95
C SER A 121 -2.79 -13.71 2.82
N ASN A 122 -2.52 -12.55 3.46
CA ASN A 122 -1.30 -12.27 4.24
C ASN A 122 -0.85 -13.38 5.19
N LEU A 123 -1.78 -14.09 5.84
CA LEU A 123 -1.44 -15.18 6.75
C LEU A 123 -0.73 -16.32 6.01
N TYR A 124 -1.31 -16.78 4.90
CA TYR A 124 -0.76 -17.88 4.11
C TYR A 124 0.54 -17.49 3.40
N THR A 125 0.62 -16.28 2.86
CA THR A 125 1.86 -15.80 2.23
C THR A 125 2.99 -15.70 3.26
N SER A 126 2.70 -15.19 4.46
CA SER A 126 3.67 -15.13 5.55
C SER A 126 4.10 -16.52 6.03
N GLU A 127 3.18 -17.49 6.12
CA GLU A 127 3.51 -18.87 6.47
C GLU A 127 4.51 -19.49 5.48
N ILE A 128 4.26 -19.36 4.18
CA ILE A 128 5.16 -19.90 3.15
C ILE A 128 6.52 -19.18 3.17
N LYS A 129 6.53 -17.86 3.38
CA LYS A 129 7.78 -17.08 3.53
C LYS A 129 8.59 -17.52 4.75
N CYS A 130 7.94 -17.77 5.88
CA CYS A 130 8.59 -18.30 7.08
C CYS A 130 9.19 -19.70 6.83
N ARG A 131 8.49 -20.59 6.13
CA ARG A 131 9.01 -21.91 5.76
C ARG A 131 10.23 -21.79 4.84
N TRP A 132 10.15 -20.93 3.82
CA TRP A 132 11.27 -20.67 2.92
C TRP A 132 12.49 -20.11 3.68
N LEU A 133 12.27 -19.17 4.60
CA LEU A 133 13.32 -18.61 5.43
C LEU A 133 13.93 -19.65 6.38
N ALA A 134 13.13 -20.53 6.98
CA ALA A 134 13.63 -21.59 7.85
C ALA A 134 14.59 -22.53 7.10
N GLU A 135 14.24 -22.90 5.87
CA GLU A 135 15.07 -23.74 5.00
C GLU A 135 16.35 -23.02 4.53
N LEU A 136 16.32 -21.69 4.39
CA LEU A 136 17.50 -20.86 4.13
C LEU A 136 18.43 -20.82 5.36
N LEU A 137 17.86 -20.67 6.56
CA LEU A 137 18.60 -20.65 7.82
C LEU A 137 19.21 -22.01 8.17
N ASP A 138 18.56 -23.10 7.75
CA ASP A 138 19.08 -24.48 7.84
C ASP A 138 20.08 -24.83 6.72
N GLU A 139 20.53 -23.82 5.97
CA GLU A 139 21.53 -23.91 4.90
C GLU A 139 21.20 -24.91 3.78
N LYS A 140 19.94 -25.35 3.63
CA LYS A 140 19.54 -26.30 2.58
C LYS A 140 19.67 -25.70 1.18
N PHE A 141 19.66 -24.38 1.08
CA PHE A 141 20.00 -23.64 -0.12
C PHE A 141 20.65 -22.30 0.25
N LYS A 142 21.18 -21.60 -0.76
CA LYS A 142 21.74 -20.25 -0.61
C LYS A 142 21.00 -19.29 -1.53
N VAL A 143 20.85 -18.05 -1.08
CA VAL A 143 20.39 -16.96 -1.95
C VAL A 143 21.45 -16.64 -3.01
N PRO A 144 21.05 -16.16 -4.20
CA PRO A 144 22.01 -15.76 -5.21
C PRO A 144 22.77 -14.49 -4.78
N ASN A 145 23.78 -14.08 -5.56
CA ASN A 145 24.51 -12.85 -5.26
C ASN A 145 23.62 -11.60 -5.44
N ILE A 146 24.07 -10.48 -4.87
CA ILE A 146 23.35 -9.19 -4.85
C ILE A 146 22.89 -8.76 -6.24
N LYS A 147 23.75 -8.85 -7.27
CA LYS A 147 23.40 -8.41 -8.62
C LYS A 147 22.25 -9.20 -9.22
N ILE A 148 22.18 -10.50 -8.93
CA ILE A 148 21.08 -11.35 -9.39
C ILE A 148 19.80 -11.02 -8.60
N MET A 149 19.89 -10.85 -7.28
CA MET A 149 18.74 -10.46 -6.46
C MET A 149 18.15 -9.12 -6.91
N GLU A 150 18.98 -8.11 -7.16
CA GLU A 150 18.56 -6.78 -7.64
C GLU A 150 17.93 -6.86 -9.04
N LYS A 151 18.46 -7.71 -9.92
CA LYS A 151 17.87 -7.95 -11.25
C LYS A 151 16.49 -8.59 -11.13
N ASP A 152 16.34 -9.65 -10.33
CA ASP A 152 15.05 -10.32 -10.12
C ASP A 152 14.01 -9.34 -9.56
N ILE A 153 14.39 -8.47 -8.61
CA ILE A 153 13.51 -7.43 -8.08
C ILE A 153 13.09 -6.45 -9.18
N ALA A 154 14.03 -5.96 -9.99
CA ALA A 154 13.72 -5.04 -11.08
C ALA A 154 12.75 -5.65 -12.11
N GLU A 155 12.92 -6.94 -12.44
CA GLU A 155 11.99 -7.65 -13.32
C GLU A 155 10.59 -7.72 -12.72
N ILE A 156 10.45 -8.05 -11.43
CA ILE A 156 9.15 -8.08 -10.73
C ILE A 156 8.49 -6.70 -10.73
N LEU A 157 9.24 -5.63 -10.42
CA LEU A 157 8.70 -4.27 -10.43
C LEU A 157 8.21 -3.84 -11.82
N ILE A 158 8.92 -4.22 -12.88
CA ILE A 158 8.46 -3.99 -14.25
C ILE A 158 7.14 -4.72 -14.50
N TYR A 159 6.99 -5.97 -14.04
CA TYR A 159 5.73 -6.70 -14.17
C TYR A 159 4.59 -6.05 -13.39
N GLU A 160 4.83 -5.58 -12.16
CA GLU A 160 3.84 -4.88 -11.34
C GLU A 160 3.39 -3.57 -12.01
N GLN A 161 4.35 -2.78 -12.52
CA GLN A 161 4.05 -1.57 -13.29
C GLN A 161 3.33 -1.90 -14.60
N LEU A 162 3.72 -2.96 -15.31
CA LEU A 162 3.05 -3.38 -16.54
C LEU A 162 1.65 -3.89 -16.29
N GLN A 163 1.38 -4.56 -15.16
CA GLN A 163 0.01 -4.88 -14.78
C GLN A 163 -0.76 -3.58 -14.57
N GLU A 164 -0.25 -2.63 -13.78
CA GLU A 164 -0.91 -1.34 -13.57
C GLU A 164 -1.19 -0.60 -14.89
N ILE A 165 -0.23 -0.59 -15.83
CA ILE A 165 -0.34 0.04 -17.15
C ILE A 165 -1.29 -0.72 -18.07
N MET A 166 -1.21 -2.05 -18.17
CA MET A 166 -2.13 -2.85 -18.98
C MET A 166 -3.57 -2.71 -18.46
N HIS A 167 -3.77 -2.65 -17.15
CA HIS A 167 -5.07 -2.40 -16.53
C HIS A 167 -5.60 -0.98 -16.85
N ARG A 168 -4.71 0.02 -16.95
CA ARG A 168 -5.07 1.36 -17.45
C ARG A 168 -5.42 1.34 -18.94
N CYS A 169 -4.63 0.69 -19.80
CA CYS A 169 -4.85 0.64 -21.25
C CYS A 169 -6.11 -0.15 -21.65
N VAL A 170 -6.42 -1.27 -21.00
CA VAL A 170 -7.67 -2.01 -21.24
C VAL A 170 -8.88 -1.14 -20.89
N ALA A 171 -8.79 -0.27 -19.88
CA ALA A 171 -9.86 0.66 -19.55
C ALA A 171 -10.08 1.77 -20.60
N TYR A 172 -9.07 2.14 -21.39
CA TYR A 172 -9.20 3.13 -22.48
C TYR A 172 -9.70 2.53 -23.80
N LEU A 173 -9.53 1.22 -24.02
CA LEU A 173 -9.98 0.54 -25.23
C LEU A 173 -11.46 0.09 -25.19
N VAL A 174 -12.10 0.17 -24.02
CA VAL A 174 -13.51 -0.24 -23.78
C VAL A 174 -14.42 0.96 -23.49
N GLN A 175 -13.91 2.19 -23.59
CA GLN A 175 -14.71 3.44 -23.66
C GLN A 175 -15.00 3.79 -25.12
#